data_AF-A0A496V3J5-F1
#
_entry.id   AF-A0A496V3J5-F1
#
_cell.length_a   1.000
_cell.length_b   1.000
_cell.length_c   1.000
_cell.angle_alpha   90.00
_cell.angle_beta   90.00
_cell.angle_gamma   90.00
#
_symmetry.space_group_name_H-M   'P 1'
#
loop_
_entity.id
_entity.type
_entity.pdbx_description
1 polymer ?
#
loop_
_entity_poly.entity_id
_entity_poly.type
_entity_poly.pdbx_seq_one_letter_code
_entity_poly.pdbx_strand_id
1 'polypeptide(L)'
;MSTNIMKQRALSTISLTIIALSTNAEVTLDGTLGRTGPLPGPDYLIGADLGRQLGGNLFHSFRDFNLKSHESATFSGPNSINNIIGRVTGGNPSNIDGLIRSSIPNANLYFLNPYGIMFGPHAK
;
A
#
# COMPACT_ATOMS: atom_id res chain seq x y z
N MET A 1 -71.60 -9.05 -18.60
CA MET A 1 -70.45 -8.36 -17.98
C MET A 1 -69.70 -9.36 -17.14
N SER A 2 -68.55 -9.86 -17.61
CA SER A 2 -67.72 -10.82 -16.88
C SER A 2 -66.32 -10.22 -16.75
N THR A 3 -65.89 -9.95 -15.52
CA THR A 3 -64.63 -9.28 -15.20
C THR A 3 -63.56 -10.32 -14.87
N ASN A 4 -62.51 -10.39 -15.70
CA ASN A 4 -61.33 -11.22 -15.45
C ASN A 4 -60.40 -10.53 -14.44
N ILE A 5 -60.13 -11.18 -13.30
CA ILE A 5 -59.19 -10.71 -12.28
C ILE A 5 -57.83 -11.34 -12.55
N MET A 6 -56.86 -10.52 -13.00
CA MET A 6 -55.49 -10.95 -13.24
C MET A 6 -54.69 -10.88 -11.93
N LYS A 7 -54.26 -12.03 -11.38
CA LYS A 7 -53.40 -12.11 -10.20
C LYS A 7 -51.96 -11.73 -10.56
N GLN A 8 -51.49 -10.58 -10.09
CA GLN A 8 -50.08 -10.18 -10.18
C GLN A 8 -49.22 -11.11 -9.33
N ARG A 9 -48.24 -11.78 -9.95
CA ARG A 9 -47.20 -12.54 -9.25
C ARG A 9 -46.04 -11.59 -8.95
N ALA A 10 -45.82 -11.28 -7.68
CA ALA A 10 -44.68 -10.49 -7.25
C ALA A 10 -43.39 -11.32 -7.40
N LEU A 11 -42.48 -10.89 -8.28
CA LEU A 11 -41.10 -11.40 -8.29
C LEU A 11 -40.32 -10.68 -7.19
N SER A 12 -39.80 -11.43 -6.24
CA SER A 12 -38.90 -10.90 -5.21
C SER A 12 -37.47 -10.96 -5.72
N THR A 13 -36.82 -9.81 -5.87
CA THR A 13 -35.41 -9.70 -6.26
C THR A 13 -34.51 -9.85 -5.03
N ILE A 14 -33.66 -10.87 -5.04
CA ILE A 14 -32.59 -11.02 -4.04
C ILE A 14 -31.45 -10.09 -4.43
N SER A 15 -31.25 -9.01 -3.67
CA SER A 15 -30.08 -8.14 -3.83
C SER A 15 -28.89 -8.76 -3.11
N LEU A 16 -27.85 -9.12 -3.86
CA LEU A 16 -26.59 -9.62 -3.33
C LEU A 16 -25.75 -8.41 -2.87
N THR A 17 -25.64 -8.22 -1.56
CA THR A 17 -24.82 -7.15 -0.97
C THR A 17 -23.35 -7.59 -0.93
N ILE A 18 -22.49 -6.93 -1.71
CA ILE A 18 -21.05 -7.15 -1.63
C ILE A 18 -20.54 -6.40 -0.39
N ILE A 19 -20.17 -7.13 0.66
CA ILE A 19 -19.50 -6.56 1.83
C ILE A 19 -18.03 -6.34 1.45
N ALA A 20 -17.64 -5.07 1.27
CA ALA A 20 -16.23 -4.73 1.11
C ALA A 20 -15.54 -4.94 2.47
N LEU A 21 -14.76 -6.02 2.60
CA LEU A 21 -13.85 -6.19 3.73
C LEU A 21 -12.77 -5.12 3.64
N SER A 22 -12.71 -4.23 4.61
CA SER A 22 -11.58 -3.30 4.74
C SER A 22 -10.32 -4.12 5.01
N THR A 23 -9.46 -4.23 4.02
CA THR A 23 -8.10 -4.72 4.22
C THR A 23 -7.35 -3.66 5.02
N ASN A 24 -6.68 -4.05 6.12
CA ASN A 24 -5.67 -3.17 6.70
C ASN A 24 -4.69 -2.78 5.58
N ALA A 25 -4.34 -1.51 5.46
CA ALA A 25 -3.38 -1.09 4.44
C ALA A 25 -2.03 -1.76 4.72
N GLU A 26 -1.46 -2.38 3.69
CA GLU A 26 -0.23 -3.16 3.83
C GLU A 26 1.00 -2.26 4.00
N VAL A 27 0.88 -1.00 3.55
CA VAL A 27 1.85 0.07 3.77
C VAL A 27 1.19 1.20 4.56
N THR A 28 1.68 1.45 5.77
CA THR A 28 1.19 2.52 6.66
C THR A 28 2.36 3.38 7.12
N LEU A 29 2.24 4.71 7.03
CA LEU A 29 3.22 5.66 7.55
C LEU A 29 3.08 5.82 9.07
N ASP A 30 4.20 5.96 9.79
CA ASP A 30 4.17 6.10 11.25
C ASP A 30 4.01 7.55 11.75
N GLY A 31 4.14 8.55 10.87
CA GLY A 31 3.99 9.96 11.21
C GLY A 31 5.23 10.64 11.81
N THR A 32 6.36 9.94 11.97
CA THR A 32 7.59 10.52 12.55
C THR A 32 8.39 11.37 11.56
N LEU A 33 8.19 11.17 10.24
CA LEU A 33 8.90 11.88 9.17
C LEU A 33 7.96 12.56 8.15
N GLY A 34 6.67 12.65 8.46
CA GLY A 34 5.66 13.17 7.54
C GLY A 34 4.25 12.94 8.07
N ARG A 35 3.28 12.75 7.18
CA ARG A 35 1.92 12.38 7.58
C ARG A 35 1.87 10.95 8.13
N THR A 36 0.89 10.67 8.96
CA THR A 36 0.58 9.32 9.46
C THR A 36 -0.58 8.72 8.68
N GLY A 37 -0.66 7.39 8.62
CA GLY A 37 -1.81 6.69 8.07
C GLY A 37 -1.50 5.82 6.85
N PRO A 38 -2.53 5.12 6.35
CA PRO A 38 -2.39 4.14 5.27
C PRO A 38 -2.07 4.81 3.93
N LEU A 39 -1.31 4.11 3.08
CA LEU A 39 -1.19 4.45 1.66
C LEU A 39 -2.19 3.64 0.83
N PRO A 40 -2.74 4.22 -0.26
CA PRO A 40 -3.63 3.50 -1.16
C PRO A 40 -2.82 2.50 -2.00
N GLY A 41 -3.24 1.23 -1.98
CA GLY A 41 -2.73 0.18 -2.86
C GLY A 41 -3.60 -0.02 -4.11
N PRO A 42 -3.27 -1.01 -4.97
CA PRO A 42 -2.15 -1.94 -4.85
C PRO A 42 -0.80 -1.33 -5.28
N ASP A 43 -0.82 -0.15 -5.93
CA ASP A 43 0.37 0.58 -6.35
C ASP A 43 0.68 1.73 -5.38
N TYR A 44 1.39 1.41 -4.31
CA TYR A 44 1.78 2.34 -3.26
C TYR A 44 2.81 3.35 -3.81
N LEU A 45 2.38 4.60 -3.98
CA LEU A 45 3.24 5.71 -4.37
C LEU A 45 3.89 6.35 -3.15
N ILE A 46 5.22 6.29 -3.08
CA ILE A 46 6.01 6.77 -1.94
C ILE A 46 6.87 7.94 -2.42
N GLY A 47 6.24 9.12 -2.50
CA GLY A 47 6.90 10.35 -2.92
C GLY A 47 7.72 11.02 -1.81
N ALA A 48 8.65 11.89 -2.20
CA ALA A 48 9.48 12.66 -1.27
C ALA A 48 8.67 13.51 -0.27
N ASP A 49 7.42 13.86 -0.58
CA ASP A 49 6.49 14.57 0.30
C ASP A 49 5.98 13.70 1.48
N LEU A 50 6.18 12.39 1.42
CA LEU A 50 5.87 11.42 2.47
C LEU A 50 7.08 11.09 3.35
N GLY A 51 8.16 11.86 3.23
CA GLY A 51 9.40 11.64 3.96
C GLY A 51 10.12 12.95 4.27
N ARG A 52 11.39 12.81 4.65
CA ARG A 52 12.27 13.93 4.96
C ARG A 52 13.58 13.80 4.21
N GLN A 53 13.94 14.83 3.46
CA GLN A 53 15.23 14.90 2.77
C GLN A 53 16.28 15.60 3.65
N LEU A 54 17.49 15.04 3.70
CA LEU A 54 18.69 15.68 4.25
C LEU A 54 19.87 15.43 3.30
N GLY A 55 20.26 16.47 2.56
CA GLY A 55 21.24 16.34 1.48
C GLY A 55 20.77 15.36 0.42
N GLY A 56 21.64 14.44 0.00
CA GLY A 56 21.33 13.38 -0.95
C GLY A 56 20.58 12.16 -0.36
N ASN A 57 20.07 12.25 0.87
CA ASN A 57 19.35 11.17 1.53
C ASN A 57 17.87 11.53 1.70
N LEU A 58 16.99 10.61 1.32
CA LEU A 58 15.54 10.71 1.50
C LEU A 58 15.07 9.64 2.48
N PHE A 59 14.53 10.06 3.63
CA PHE A 59 14.10 9.16 4.69
C PHE A 59 12.59 8.98 4.70
N HIS A 60 12.12 7.73 4.81
CA HIS A 60 10.72 7.36 5.01
C HIS A 60 10.57 6.49 6.25
N SER A 61 9.44 6.65 6.95
CA SER A 61 9.16 5.91 8.18
C SER A 61 7.77 5.31 8.14
N PHE A 62 7.71 3.98 8.23
CA PHE A 62 6.52 3.18 8.13
C PHE A 62 6.21 2.53 9.47
N ARG A 63 4.93 2.45 9.82
CA ARG A 63 4.46 1.60 10.91
C ARG A 63 4.49 0.14 10.44
N ASP A 64 3.89 -0.13 9.29
CA ASP A 64 3.84 -1.44 8.65
C ASP A 64 4.19 -1.30 7.17
N PHE A 65 4.88 -2.29 6.60
CA PHE A 65 5.22 -2.34 5.19
C PHE A 65 5.26 -3.79 4.73
N ASN A 66 4.25 -4.20 3.99
CA ASN A 66 4.11 -5.50 3.35
C ASN A 66 3.66 -5.29 1.89
N LEU A 67 3.95 -6.27 1.05
CA LEU A 67 3.50 -6.29 -0.34
C LEU A 67 3.08 -7.72 -0.71
N LYS A 68 1.90 -7.88 -1.31
CA LYS A 68 1.48 -9.12 -1.98
C LYS A 68 2.05 -9.22 -3.41
N SER A 69 1.94 -10.41 -4.01
CA SER A 69 2.43 -10.76 -5.36
C SER A 69 2.07 -9.79 -6.49
N HIS A 70 0.98 -9.05 -6.37
CA HIS A 70 0.47 -8.13 -7.39
C HIS A 70 0.56 -6.65 -6.98
N GLU A 71 1.18 -6.37 -5.84
CA GLU A 71 1.33 -5.02 -5.33
C GLU A 71 2.71 -4.46 -5.68
N SER A 72 2.79 -3.13 -5.70
CA SER A 72 4.04 -2.42 -5.93
C SER A 72 4.23 -1.26 -4.97
N ALA A 73 5.47 -1.05 -4.54
CA ALA A 73 5.91 0.17 -3.86
C ALA A 73 6.87 0.92 -4.77
N THR A 74 6.50 2.15 -5.14
CA THR A 74 7.32 3.00 -6.01
C THR A 74 7.80 4.22 -5.24
N PHE A 75 9.09 4.25 -4.91
CA PHE A 75 9.74 5.42 -4.34
C PHE A 75 10.03 6.45 -5.43
N SER A 76 9.71 7.72 -5.16
CA SER A 76 9.93 8.82 -6.10
C SER A 76 10.40 10.09 -5.39
N GLY A 77 11.11 10.95 -6.12
CA GLY A 77 11.75 12.13 -5.57
C GLY A 77 12.65 12.83 -6.60
N PRO A 78 13.33 13.92 -6.22
CA PRO A 78 14.22 14.65 -7.11
C PRO A 78 15.49 13.84 -7.44
N ASN A 79 16.08 14.10 -8.61
CA ASN A 79 17.32 13.45 -9.08
C ASN A 79 18.55 13.72 -8.18
N SER A 80 18.45 14.64 -7.22
CA SER A 80 19.51 14.91 -6.24
C SER A 80 19.59 13.87 -5.12
N ILE A 81 18.63 12.93 -5.04
CA ILE A 81 18.64 11.85 -4.07
C ILE A 81 19.57 10.73 -4.54
N ASN A 82 20.57 10.44 -3.73
CA ASN A 82 21.47 9.31 -3.91
C ASN A 82 20.99 8.07 -3.12
N ASN A 83 20.34 8.27 -1.97
CA ASN A 83 19.91 7.19 -1.09
C ASN A 83 18.47 7.41 -0.62
N ILE A 84 17.64 6.39 -0.79
CA ILE A 84 16.32 6.27 -0.18
C ILE A 84 16.46 5.34 1.03
N ILE A 85 15.99 5.77 2.19
CA ILE A 85 16.14 5.06 3.45
C ILE A 85 14.76 4.88 4.07
N GLY A 86 14.22 3.67 3.98
CA GLY A 86 12.95 3.29 4.59
C GLY A 86 13.16 2.51 5.88
N ARG A 87 12.43 2.85 6.95
CA ARG A 87 12.41 2.05 8.19
C ARG A 87 10.99 1.65 8.58
N VAL A 88 10.84 0.48 9.20
CA VAL A 88 9.59 -0.01 9.80
C VAL A 88 9.68 0.05 11.33
N THR A 89 8.65 0.60 11.98
CA THR A 89 8.64 0.90 13.43
C THR A 89 7.51 0.23 14.21
N GLY A 90 6.54 -0.40 13.54
CA GLY A 90 5.29 -0.88 14.17
C GLY A 90 5.36 -2.23 14.89
N GLY A 91 6.52 -2.89 14.94
CA GLY A 91 6.67 -4.14 15.71
C GLY A 91 6.47 -5.44 14.93
N ASN A 92 6.15 -5.35 13.64
CA ASN A 92 5.83 -6.51 12.80
C ASN A 92 6.91 -6.78 11.74
N PRO A 93 7.19 -8.05 11.40
CA PRO A 93 8.02 -8.37 10.24
C PRO A 93 7.40 -7.86 8.93
N SER A 94 8.24 -7.56 7.95
CA SER A 94 7.82 -7.22 6.59
C SER A 94 7.76 -8.46 5.71
N ASN A 95 6.59 -8.73 5.12
CA ASN A 95 6.42 -9.75 4.09
C ASN A 95 6.35 -9.07 2.72
N ILE A 96 7.36 -9.30 1.89
CA ILE A 96 7.51 -8.68 0.59
C ILE A 96 7.42 -9.77 -0.47
N ASP A 97 6.24 -9.94 -1.06
CA ASP A 97 6.03 -10.77 -2.24
C ASP A 97 5.78 -9.92 -3.49
N GLY A 98 5.79 -8.59 -3.41
CA GLY A 98 5.54 -7.69 -4.53
C GLY A 98 6.78 -7.01 -5.10
N LEU A 99 6.55 -5.97 -5.91
CA LEU A 99 7.61 -5.15 -6.53
C LEU A 99 8.01 -3.99 -5.62
N ILE A 100 9.30 -3.84 -5.31
CA ILE A 100 9.86 -2.61 -4.75
C ILE A 100 10.74 -1.95 -5.80
N ARG A 101 10.43 -0.70 -6.17
CA ARG A 101 11.23 0.06 -7.15
C ARG A 101 11.42 1.51 -6.76
N SER A 102 12.44 2.11 -7.36
CA SER A 102 12.67 3.56 -7.35
C SER A 102 12.49 4.11 -8.77
N SER A 103 11.79 5.24 -8.90
CA SER A 103 11.78 6.04 -10.12
C SER A 103 12.87 7.12 -10.12
N ILE A 104 13.67 7.23 -9.05
CA ILE A 104 14.80 8.15 -8.95
C ILE A 104 16.02 7.52 -9.63
N PRO A 105 16.60 8.14 -10.67
CA PRO A 105 17.74 7.56 -11.39
C PRO A 105 18.93 7.29 -10.46
N ASN A 106 19.46 6.06 -10.51
CA ASN A 106 20.67 5.62 -9.78
C ASN A 106 20.61 5.73 -8.25
N ALA A 107 19.44 5.94 -7.66
CA ALA A 107 19.31 5.98 -6.20
C ALA A 107 19.42 4.58 -5.58
N ASN A 108 20.21 4.46 -4.52
CA ASN A 108 20.24 3.25 -3.70
C ASN A 108 18.99 3.19 -2.81
N LEU A 109 18.49 1.99 -2.53
CA LEU A 109 17.45 1.76 -1.52
C LEU A 109 18.03 1.00 -0.33
N TYR A 110 17.91 1.59 0.85
CA TYR A 110 18.16 0.94 2.14
C TYR A 110 16.82 0.76 2.84
N PHE A 111 16.48 -0.49 3.16
CA PHE A 111 15.23 -0.83 3.82
C PHE A 111 15.49 -1.59 5.11
N LEU A 112 14.97 -1.08 6.22
CA LEU A 112 15.25 -1.57 7.57
C LEU A 112 13.95 -1.99 8.26
N ASN A 113 13.93 -3.21 8.78
CA ASN A 113 12.94 -3.65 9.74
C ASN A 113 13.62 -4.49 10.84
N PRO A 114 13.72 -3.99 12.08
CA PRO A 114 14.30 -4.74 13.19
C PRO A 114 13.61 -6.07 13.50
N TYR A 115 12.35 -6.24 13.07
CA TYR A 115 11.56 -7.45 13.27
C TYR A 115 11.69 -8.46 12.11
N GLY A 116 12.54 -8.15 11.12
CA GLY A 116 12.85 -9.02 9.99
C GLY A 116 12.12 -8.65 8.70
N ILE A 117 12.67 -9.14 7.60
CA ILE A 117 12.15 -8.96 6.24
C ILE A 117 12.16 -10.34 5.58
N MET A 118 11.01 -10.79 5.09
CA MET A 118 10.85 -12.03 4.35
C MET A 118 10.46 -11.72 2.92
N PHE A 119 11.22 -12.26 1.96
CA PHE A 119 10.95 -12.14 0.54
C PHE A 119 10.23 -13.38 0.02
N GLY A 120 9.08 -13.18 -0.61
CA GLY A 120 8.29 -14.22 -1.26
C GLY A 120 8.74 -14.51 -2.70
N PRO A 121 8.14 -15.53 -3.35
CA PRO A 121 8.54 -15.97 -4.69
C PRO A 121 8.37 -14.92 -5.81
N HIS A 122 7.51 -13.91 -5.62
CA HIS A 122 7.25 -12.88 -6.63
C HIS A 122 7.94 -11.55 -6.30
N ALA A 123 8.73 -11.52 -5.22
CA ALA A 123 9.52 -10.36 -4.82
C ALA A 123 10.50 -9.96 -5.92
N LYS A 124 10.55 -8.67 -6.24
CA LYS A 124 11.42 -8.10 -7.29
C LYS A 124 11.68 -6.62 -7.10
#